data_AF-A0A3M0XJM2-F1
#
_entry.id   AF-A0A3M0XJM2-F1
#
_cell.length_a   1.000
_cell.length_b   1.000
_cell.length_c   1.000
_cell.angle_alpha   90.00
_cell.angle_beta   90.00
_cell.angle_gamma   90.00
#
_symmetry.space_group_name_H-M   'P 1'
#
loop_
_entity.id
_entity.type
_entity.pdbx_description
1 polymer ?
#
loop_
_entity_poly.entity_id
_entity_poly.type
_entity_poly.pdbx_seq_one_letter_code
_entity_poly.pdbx_strand_id
1 'polypeptide(L)'
;KYRADHAGLSLWNGIYDISSYSIGIELVGYHYGKITDRQYAALKRLLPVLQRIYHIPDRNVLTHSQVAYGRPNRWIRRKHRGRKKCAMNFNRYKAGLRGRWTYDPDVRAGRVVPDIQLASIFYGYGTRRFAKRSNVISRFNTAWSIAGGDYDDCTTVYKLPDGRVITGDKIEETIGWDKIPVGTVVLLNQNVEEFKNKGPIKIITEDNTAWSIAGEKFNNSTTFYFFPDGSIRRGNKIKDWDDIPAGTKMLIGYVGPYRITPKRTPFSLAGFKYKHKKVIYYLPGDGVKTGNDVKNFSNLPAGTKMFLPIRLRLRSAKL
;
A
#
# COMPACT_ATOMS: atom_id res chain seq x y z
N LYS A 1 11.75 2.90 37.19
CA LYS A 1 10.68 2.28 36.37
C LYS A 1 10.78 2.85 34.96
N TYR A 2 10.99 2.03 33.94
CA TYR A 2 11.09 2.48 32.54
C TYR A 2 9.73 2.34 31.83
N ARG A 3 9.34 3.34 31.03
CA ARG A 3 8.13 3.34 30.20
C ARG A 3 8.54 3.72 28.78
N ALA A 4 8.25 2.86 27.82
CA ALA A 4 8.39 3.19 26.40
C ALA A 4 7.11 3.91 25.91
N ASP A 5 7.26 4.90 25.03
CA ASP A 5 6.10 5.53 24.39
C ASP A 5 5.84 4.91 23.01
N HIS A 6 4.96 3.90 22.96
CA HIS A 6 4.74 3.10 21.76
C HIS A 6 3.27 3.04 21.32
N ALA A 7 2.30 3.15 22.25
CA ALA A 7 0.88 3.11 21.90
C ALA A 7 0.33 4.50 21.54
N GLY A 8 0.91 5.57 22.11
CA GLY A 8 0.39 6.93 22.02
C GLY A 8 -1.06 7.03 22.51
N LEU A 9 -1.89 7.85 21.86
CA LEU A 9 -3.32 7.97 22.16
C LEU A 9 -4.05 6.63 21.98
N SER A 10 -4.30 5.95 23.10
CA SER A 10 -4.69 4.55 23.14
C SER A 10 -5.67 4.27 24.27
N LEU A 11 -6.54 3.29 24.03
CA LEU A 11 -7.60 2.84 24.92
C LEU A 11 -7.87 1.35 24.64
N TRP A 12 -7.84 0.53 25.69
CA TRP A 12 -8.26 -0.85 25.61
C TRP A 12 -8.98 -1.30 26.89
N ASN A 13 -10.21 -1.77 26.74
CA ASN A 13 -11.05 -2.28 27.82
C ASN A 13 -11.16 -1.30 29.01
N GLY A 14 -11.39 -0.02 28.72
CA GLY A 14 -11.50 1.05 29.71
C GLY A 14 -10.18 1.64 30.21
N ILE A 15 -9.03 1.05 29.86
CA ILE A 15 -7.70 1.54 30.27
C ILE A 15 -7.17 2.49 29.21
N TYR A 16 -6.93 3.76 29.58
CA TYR A 16 -6.26 4.75 28.75
C TYR A 16 -4.75 4.69 28.92
N ASP A 17 -4.01 5.25 27.96
CA ASP A 17 -2.54 5.30 27.98
C ASP A 17 -1.92 3.91 28.10
N ILE A 18 -2.16 3.08 27.08
CA ILE A 18 -1.71 1.69 27.06
C ILE A 18 -0.18 1.57 27.14
N SER A 19 0.57 2.59 26.72
CA SER A 19 2.03 2.66 26.93
C SER A 19 2.42 2.50 28.41
N SER A 20 1.57 2.93 29.35
CA SER A 20 1.81 2.80 30.80
C SER A 20 1.46 1.43 31.38
N TYR A 21 0.76 0.59 30.63
CA TYR A 21 0.21 -0.70 31.07
C TYR A 21 0.58 -1.87 30.15
N SER A 22 1.57 -1.70 29.29
CA SER A 22 1.94 -2.73 28.31
C SER A 22 3.44 -2.75 27.99
N ILE A 23 3.83 -3.77 27.23
CA ILE A 23 5.16 -3.93 26.65
C ILE A 23 4.99 -3.78 25.13
N GLY A 24 5.73 -2.85 24.54
CA GLY A 24 5.79 -2.68 23.08
C GLY A 24 6.78 -3.67 22.45
N ILE A 25 6.36 -4.32 21.36
CA ILE A 25 7.25 -5.11 20.49
C ILE A 25 7.17 -4.50 19.10
N GLU A 26 8.29 -3.95 18.63
CA GLU A 26 8.41 -3.44 17.28
C GLU A 26 8.92 -4.53 16.34
N LEU A 27 8.30 -4.62 15.17
CA LEU A 27 8.70 -5.54 14.10
C LEU A 27 9.21 -4.70 12.93
N VAL A 28 10.46 -4.92 12.54
CA VAL A 28 11.03 -4.31 11.33
C VAL A 28 10.16 -4.65 10.12
N GLY A 29 9.64 -3.64 9.45
CA GLY A 29 8.83 -3.84 8.26
C GLY A 29 8.15 -2.54 7.84
N TYR A 30 7.87 -2.44 6.55
CA TYR A 30 7.30 -1.22 5.99
C TYR A 30 5.76 -1.27 5.93
N HIS A 31 5.10 -0.61 6.88
CA HIS A 31 3.64 -0.47 7.01
C HIS A 31 2.83 -1.78 6.91
N TYR A 32 2.19 -2.01 5.76
CA TYR A 32 1.39 -3.19 5.46
C TYR A 32 2.20 -4.32 4.82
N GLY A 33 3.50 -4.11 4.66
CA GLY A 33 4.45 -5.13 4.25
C GLY A 33 4.38 -6.34 5.17
N LYS A 34 4.61 -7.52 4.60
CA LYS A 34 4.52 -8.76 5.34
C LYS A 34 5.56 -8.82 6.45
N ILE A 35 5.13 -9.33 7.60
CA ILE A 35 6.02 -9.76 8.67
C ILE A 35 6.64 -11.10 8.25
N THR A 36 7.97 -11.17 8.22
CA THR A 36 8.70 -12.33 7.70
C THR A 36 8.48 -13.57 8.57
N ASP A 37 8.65 -14.77 7.99
CA ASP A 37 8.53 -16.02 8.76
C ASP A 37 9.61 -16.12 9.85
N ARG A 38 10.79 -15.51 9.65
CA ARG A 38 11.84 -15.40 10.68
C ARG A 38 11.39 -14.54 11.86
N GLN A 39 10.72 -13.41 11.60
CA GLN A 39 10.15 -12.58 12.66
C GLN A 39 9.04 -13.30 13.43
N TYR A 40 8.17 -14.03 12.73
CA TYR A 40 7.17 -14.87 13.40
C TYR A 40 7.80 -15.97 14.25
N ALA A 41 8.87 -16.62 13.77
CA ALA A 41 9.60 -17.61 14.54
C ALA A 41 10.24 -17.00 15.81
N ALA A 42 10.77 -15.77 15.73
CA ALA A 42 11.26 -15.04 16.89
C ALA A 42 10.14 -14.71 17.88
N LEU A 43 9.00 -14.20 17.40
CA LEU A 43 7.83 -13.94 18.24
C LEU A 43 7.32 -15.19 18.95
N LYS A 44 7.26 -16.33 18.25
CA LYS A 44 6.82 -17.60 18.83
C LYS A 44 7.70 -18.07 20.00
N ARG A 45 8.96 -17.63 20.06
CA ARG A 45 9.86 -17.86 21.19
C ARG A 45 9.70 -16.81 22.28
N LEU A 46 9.55 -15.54 21.91
CA LEU A 46 9.48 -14.40 22.84
C LEU A 46 8.14 -14.32 23.60
N LEU A 47 7.01 -14.46 22.90
CA LEU A 47 5.68 -14.21 23.47
C LEU A 47 5.36 -15.12 24.67
N PRO A 48 5.60 -16.45 24.62
CA PRO A 48 5.34 -17.32 25.78
C PRO A 48 6.14 -16.93 27.03
N VAL A 49 7.36 -16.42 26.86
CA VAL A 49 8.21 -15.97 27.97
C VAL A 49 7.60 -14.73 28.62
N LEU A 50 7.26 -13.70 27.83
CA LEU A 50 6.65 -12.48 28.35
C LEU A 50 5.27 -12.73 28.97
N GLN A 51 4.45 -13.56 28.33
CA GLN A 51 3.13 -13.93 28.84
C GLN A 51 3.23 -14.63 30.20
N ARG A 52 4.23 -15.51 30.39
CA ARG A 52 4.45 -16.20 31.68
C ARG A 52 4.92 -15.24 32.77
N ILE A 53 5.92 -14.40 32.48
CA ILE A 53 6.51 -13.48 33.46
C ILE A 53 5.48 -12.45 33.96
N TYR A 54 4.68 -11.91 33.05
CA TYR A 54 3.73 -10.83 33.36
C TYR A 54 2.28 -11.30 33.47
N HIS A 55 2.04 -12.61 33.45
CA HIS A 55 0.70 -13.22 33.48
C HIS A 55 -0.27 -12.64 32.42
N ILE A 56 0.23 -12.37 31.21
CA ILE A 56 -0.55 -11.74 30.14
C ILE A 56 -1.37 -12.82 29.41
N PRO A 57 -2.71 -12.77 29.43
CA PRO A 57 -3.53 -13.71 28.68
C PRO A 57 -3.31 -13.57 27.17
N ASP A 58 -3.45 -14.67 26.44
CA ASP A 58 -3.21 -14.70 24.99
C ASP A 58 -4.04 -13.70 24.18
N ARG A 59 -5.29 -13.49 24.58
CA ARG A 59 -6.18 -12.47 23.98
C ARG A 59 -5.69 -11.03 24.16
N ASN A 60 -4.78 -10.77 25.11
CA ASN A 60 -4.25 -9.44 25.41
C ASN A 60 -2.93 -9.12 24.70
N VAL A 61 -2.41 -10.03 23.88
CA VAL A 61 -1.43 -9.65 22.85
C VAL A 61 -2.20 -8.97 21.73
N LEU A 62 -2.09 -7.65 21.57
CA LEU A 62 -2.92 -6.85 20.66
C LEU A 62 -2.06 -6.12 19.63
N THR A 63 -2.62 -5.79 18.47
CA THR A 63 -1.92 -4.92 17.51
C THR A 63 -2.15 -3.46 17.85
N HIS A 64 -1.25 -2.57 17.41
CA HIS A 64 -1.38 -1.13 17.65
C HIS A 64 -2.70 -0.57 17.11
N SER A 65 -3.16 -1.02 15.95
CA SER A 65 -4.45 -0.61 15.38
C SER A 65 -5.68 -1.00 16.21
N GLN A 66 -5.58 -2.03 17.08
CA GLN A 66 -6.67 -2.40 17.99
C GLN A 66 -6.79 -1.42 19.16
N VAL A 67 -5.66 -0.93 19.69
CA VAL A 67 -5.65 -0.09 20.89
C VAL A 67 -5.64 1.41 20.59
N ALA A 68 -5.16 1.81 19.42
CA ALA A 68 -5.11 3.21 19.00
C ALA A 68 -6.53 3.74 18.73
N TYR A 69 -6.82 4.93 19.24
CA TYR A 69 -8.05 5.67 18.92
C TYR A 69 -7.73 7.11 18.53
N GLY A 70 -8.61 7.73 17.73
CA GLY A 70 -8.57 9.12 17.32
C GLY A 70 -9.51 9.99 18.15
N ARG A 71 -9.14 11.25 18.34
CA ARG A 71 -10.05 12.30 18.83
C ARG A 71 -11.10 12.62 17.76
N PRO A 72 -12.25 13.22 18.12
CA PRO A 72 -13.17 13.77 17.13
C PRO A 72 -12.44 14.58 16.05
N ASN A 73 -12.81 14.37 14.80
CA ASN A 73 -12.26 15.07 13.64
C ASN A 73 -13.37 15.38 12.63
N ARG A 74 -13.00 15.97 11.49
CA ARG A 74 -13.95 16.38 10.45
C ARG A 74 -14.80 15.26 9.86
N TRP A 75 -14.35 14.00 9.94
CA TRP A 75 -15.11 12.84 9.46
C TRP A 75 -15.93 12.15 10.54
N ILE A 76 -15.44 12.14 11.78
CA ILE A 76 -16.03 11.38 12.89
C ILE A 76 -16.06 12.26 14.14
N ARG A 77 -17.27 12.66 14.55
CA ARG A 77 -17.51 13.60 15.66
C ARG A 77 -17.28 13.03 17.07
N ARG A 78 -16.96 11.75 17.20
CA ARG A 78 -16.72 11.05 18.47
C ARG A 78 -15.33 10.43 18.47
N LYS A 79 -14.83 10.02 19.65
CA LYS A 79 -13.63 9.16 19.72
C LYS A 79 -13.87 7.89 18.91
N HIS A 80 -12.86 7.43 18.18
CA HIS A 80 -13.06 6.34 17.21
C HIS A 80 -11.80 5.51 16.95
N ARG A 81 -11.96 4.26 16.54
CA ARG A 81 -10.86 3.42 16.03
C ARG A 81 -10.42 3.87 14.64
N GLY A 82 -9.28 3.35 14.17
CA GLY A 82 -8.78 3.63 12.83
C GLY A 82 -7.75 4.76 12.74
N ARG A 83 -7.37 5.40 13.87
CA ARG A 83 -6.26 6.35 13.90
C ARG A 83 -4.96 5.72 13.42
N LYS A 84 -4.66 4.50 13.87
CA LYS A 84 -3.51 3.74 13.37
C LYS A 84 -3.99 2.46 12.70
N LYS A 85 -3.29 2.12 11.64
CA LYS A 85 -3.61 1.04 10.70
C LYS A 85 -2.47 -0.01 10.62
N CYS A 86 -1.34 0.26 11.27
CA CYS A 86 -0.20 -0.65 11.35
C CYS A 86 -0.57 -2.02 11.95
N ALA A 87 0.17 -3.05 11.56
CA ALA A 87 0.01 -4.43 12.02
C ALA A 87 -1.40 -5.04 11.82
N MET A 88 -2.29 -4.42 11.01
CA MET A 88 -3.57 -5.02 10.61
C MET A 88 -3.41 -6.32 9.78
N ASN A 89 -2.20 -6.59 9.28
CA ASN A 89 -1.82 -7.80 8.57
C ASN A 89 -1.15 -8.85 9.50
N PHE A 90 -1.03 -8.58 10.80
CA PHE A 90 -0.44 -9.50 11.77
C PHE A 90 -1.24 -10.81 11.84
N ASN A 91 -0.55 -11.92 11.64
CA ASN A 91 -1.12 -13.25 11.75
C ASN A 91 -0.82 -13.84 13.14
N ARG A 92 -1.82 -13.75 14.02
CA ARG A 92 -1.74 -14.26 15.39
C ARG A 92 -1.30 -15.73 15.46
N TYR A 93 -1.81 -16.59 14.57
CA TYR A 93 -1.50 -18.01 14.56
C TYR A 93 -0.04 -18.30 14.18
N LYS A 94 0.53 -17.53 13.24
CA LYS A 94 1.96 -17.64 12.91
C LYS A 94 2.86 -17.26 14.09
N ALA A 95 2.41 -16.35 14.94
CA ALA A 95 3.10 -15.98 16.18
C ALA A 95 2.89 -16.97 17.34
N GLY A 96 2.11 -18.05 17.14
CA GLY A 96 1.81 -19.05 18.18
C GLY A 96 0.61 -18.72 19.08
N LEU A 97 -0.07 -17.60 18.84
CA LEU A 97 -1.23 -17.17 19.63
C LEU A 97 -2.52 -17.87 19.14
N ARG A 98 -3.41 -18.21 20.07
CA ARG A 98 -4.68 -18.93 19.83
C ARG A 98 -5.90 -18.19 20.39
N GLY A 99 -5.76 -17.57 21.55
CA GLY A 99 -6.77 -16.72 22.18
C GLY A 99 -6.92 -15.38 21.47
N ARG A 100 -8.18 -14.94 21.33
CA ARG A 100 -8.52 -13.66 20.72
C ARG A 100 -9.79 -13.08 21.35
N TRP A 101 -9.93 -11.77 21.22
CA TRP A 101 -11.22 -11.11 21.38
C TRP A 101 -12.09 -11.38 20.16
N THR A 102 -13.40 -11.53 20.36
CA THR A 102 -14.41 -11.63 19.28
C THR A 102 -15.12 -10.30 19.03
N TYR A 103 -14.71 -9.23 19.72
CA TYR A 103 -15.22 -7.88 19.59
C TYR A 103 -14.24 -6.88 20.23
N ASP A 104 -14.40 -5.60 19.92
CA ASP A 104 -13.69 -4.51 20.62
C ASP A 104 -14.47 -4.11 21.89
N PRO A 105 -13.87 -4.24 23.09
CA PRO A 105 -14.58 -3.97 24.34
C PRO A 105 -14.97 -2.49 24.50
N ASP A 106 -14.21 -1.56 23.93
CA ASP A 106 -14.49 -0.13 24.05
C ASP A 106 -15.53 0.34 23.04
N VAL A 107 -15.63 -0.34 21.90
CA VAL A 107 -16.77 -0.17 20.98
C VAL A 107 -18.05 -0.69 21.62
N ARG A 108 -18.02 -1.90 22.19
CA ARG A 108 -19.18 -2.49 22.87
C ARG A 108 -19.66 -1.62 24.04
N ALA A 109 -18.72 -1.05 24.79
CA ALA A 109 -19.01 -0.13 25.89
C ALA A 109 -19.37 1.31 25.43
N GLY A 110 -19.42 1.58 24.11
CA GLY A 110 -19.77 2.90 23.58
C GLY A 110 -18.74 4.01 23.81
N ARG A 111 -17.51 3.68 24.23
CA ARG A 111 -16.42 4.65 24.48
C ARG A 111 -15.80 5.16 23.19
N VAL A 112 -15.78 4.32 22.14
CA VAL A 112 -15.27 4.67 20.81
C VAL A 112 -16.19 4.14 19.70
N VAL A 113 -16.26 4.85 18.59
CA VAL A 113 -16.91 4.39 17.35
C VAL A 113 -15.99 3.39 16.63
N PRO A 114 -16.50 2.29 16.07
CA PRO A 114 -15.67 1.32 15.37
C PRO A 114 -15.17 1.86 14.02
N ASP A 115 -13.99 1.41 13.63
CA ASP A 115 -13.57 1.40 12.24
C ASP A 115 -14.03 0.08 11.63
N ILE A 116 -14.98 0.12 10.70
CA ILE A 116 -15.65 -1.08 10.17
C ILE A 116 -14.64 -2.03 9.50
N GLN A 117 -13.64 -1.50 8.81
CA GLN A 117 -12.62 -2.32 8.16
C GLN A 117 -11.76 -3.05 9.19
N LEU A 118 -11.25 -2.35 10.20
CA LEU A 118 -10.47 -2.99 11.27
C LEU A 118 -11.32 -3.97 12.09
N ALA A 119 -12.58 -3.63 12.37
CA ALA A 119 -13.49 -4.52 13.08
C ALA A 119 -13.69 -5.84 12.32
N SER A 120 -13.89 -5.78 10.99
CA SER A 120 -13.99 -6.99 10.17
C SER A 120 -12.71 -7.84 10.18
N ILE A 121 -11.54 -7.20 10.25
CA ILE A 121 -10.24 -7.90 10.26
C ILE A 121 -10.03 -8.62 11.60
N PHE A 122 -10.30 -7.95 12.72
CA PHE A 122 -9.95 -8.47 14.05
C PHE A 122 -11.04 -9.35 14.66
N TYR A 123 -12.31 -9.07 14.36
CA TYR A 123 -13.44 -9.63 15.10
C TYR A 123 -14.49 -10.35 14.24
N GLY A 124 -14.35 -10.35 12.91
CA GLY A 124 -15.28 -11.07 12.03
C GLY A 124 -15.26 -12.60 12.19
N TYR A 125 -16.43 -13.23 12.08
CA TYR A 125 -16.60 -14.69 11.95
C TYR A 125 -16.66 -15.12 10.46
N GLY A 126 -16.07 -16.26 10.11
CA GLY A 126 -16.18 -16.84 8.76
C GLY A 126 -15.27 -16.20 7.70
N THR A 127 -15.10 -16.89 6.56
CA THR A 127 -14.12 -16.60 5.51
C THR A 127 -14.14 -15.15 5.03
N ARG A 128 -13.10 -14.40 5.43
CA ARG A 128 -12.43 -13.29 4.70
C ARG A 128 -13.28 -12.66 3.58
N ARG A 129 -14.25 -11.83 3.92
CA ARG A 129 -14.43 -10.58 3.18
C ARG A 129 -13.47 -9.59 3.80
N PHE A 130 -12.20 -9.66 3.40
CA PHE A 130 -11.41 -8.43 3.37
C PHE A 130 -12.27 -7.46 2.58
N ALA A 131 -12.94 -6.51 3.24
CA ALA A 131 -13.50 -5.38 2.53
C ALA A 131 -12.39 -4.92 1.59
N LYS A 132 -12.64 -5.00 0.28
CA LYS A 132 -11.63 -4.79 -0.75
C LYS A 132 -10.96 -3.47 -0.40
N ARG A 133 -9.72 -3.56 0.11
CA ARG A 133 -9.03 -2.37 0.61
C ARG A 133 -8.91 -1.47 -0.59
N SER A 134 -9.42 -0.26 -0.41
CA SER A 134 -9.37 0.73 -1.45
C SER A 134 -8.56 1.89 -0.95
N ASN A 135 -7.54 2.24 -1.72
CA ASN A 135 -6.82 3.48 -1.52
C ASN A 135 -7.43 4.59 -2.38
N VAL A 136 -8.67 4.44 -2.83
CA VAL A 136 -9.38 5.39 -3.67
C VAL A 136 -10.50 6.05 -2.86
N ILE A 137 -10.52 7.38 -2.89
CA ILE A 137 -11.56 8.19 -2.25
C ILE A 137 -12.90 7.92 -2.94
N SER A 138 -13.91 7.66 -2.12
CA SER A 138 -15.30 7.53 -2.54
C SER A 138 -16.22 8.20 -1.51
N ARG A 139 -17.53 8.23 -1.80
CA ARG A 139 -18.54 8.73 -0.85
C ARG A 139 -18.50 8.02 0.52
N PHE A 140 -17.97 6.80 0.58
CA PHE A 140 -17.92 5.97 1.79
C PHE A 140 -16.49 5.62 2.23
N ASN A 141 -15.46 6.06 1.49
CA ASN A 141 -14.06 5.80 1.77
C ASN A 141 -13.31 7.13 1.78
N THR A 142 -13.24 7.75 2.96
CA THR A 142 -12.64 9.08 3.13
C THR A 142 -11.11 8.99 3.24
N ALA A 143 -10.45 10.15 3.23
CA ALA A 143 -9.02 10.24 3.53
C ALA A 143 -8.67 9.54 4.85
N TRP A 144 -9.49 9.77 5.88
CA TRP A 144 -9.37 9.09 7.17
C TRP A 144 -9.53 7.57 7.08
N SER A 145 -10.53 7.07 6.36
CA SER A 145 -10.74 5.61 6.22
C SER A 145 -9.50 4.91 5.62
N ILE A 146 -8.77 5.61 4.75
CA ILE A 146 -7.60 5.09 4.03
C ILE A 146 -6.31 5.29 4.84
N ALA A 147 -6.05 6.51 5.29
CA ALA A 147 -4.77 6.93 5.87
C ALA A 147 -4.77 6.98 7.41
N GLY A 148 -5.94 6.85 8.04
CA GLY A 148 -6.06 7.04 9.49
C GLY A 148 -5.56 8.41 9.90
N GLY A 149 -4.76 8.47 10.97
CA GLY A 149 -4.17 9.68 11.50
C GLY A 149 -3.00 10.24 10.69
N ASP A 150 -2.62 9.60 9.58
CA ASP A 150 -1.54 10.06 8.70
C ASP A 150 -2.12 10.78 7.46
N TYR A 151 -3.43 11.10 7.47
CA TYR A 151 -4.14 11.64 6.31
C TYR A 151 -3.60 13.01 5.85
N ASP A 152 -3.18 13.87 6.78
CA ASP A 152 -2.61 15.20 6.57
C ASP A 152 -1.07 15.21 6.64
N ASP A 153 -0.43 14.05 6.61
CA ASP A 153 1.01 13.95 6.60
C ASP A 153 1.59 14.36 5.22
N CYS A 154 2.77 15.00 5.21
CA CYS A 154 3.43 15.43 3.98
C CYS A 154 3.90 14.27 3.09
N THR A 155 4.00 13.07 3.65
CA THR A 155 4.30 11.84 2.92
C THR A 155 3.04 11.12 2.42
N THR A 156 1.84 11.55 2.81
CA THR A 156 0.59 11.05 2.24
C THR A 156 0.25 11.82 0.97
N VAL A 157 0.25 11.13 -0.16
CA VAL A 157 0.05 11.73 -1.48
C VAL A 157 -1.35 11.44 -2.02
N TYR A 158 -2.06 12.51 -2.40
CA TYR A 158 -3.35 12.49 -3.08
C TYR A 158 -3.14 12.74 -4.56
N LYS A 159 -3.42 11.73 -5.38
CA LYS A 159 -3.42 11.84 -6.84
C LYS A 159 -4.84 11.99 -7.35
N LEU A 160 -5.16 13.20 -7.77
CA LEU A 160 -6.48 13.58 -8.25
C LEU A 160 -6.79 12.93 -9.61
N PRO A 161 -8.07 12.78 -10.00
CA PRO A 161 -8.45 12.23 -11.30
C PRO A 161 -7.87 12.97 -12.52
N ASP A 162 -7.70 14.30 -12.39
CA ASP A 162 -7.09 15.17 -13.40
C ASP A 162 -5.56 14.96 -13.55
N GLY A 163 -4.95 14.26 -12.59
CA GLY A 163 -3.53 13.93 -12.57
C GLY A 163 -2.68 14.84 -11.67
N ARG A 164 -3.26 15.88 -11.06
CA ARG A 164 -2.58 16.67 -10.02
C ARG A 164 -2.23 15.79 -8.83
N VAL A 165 -1.14 16.16 -8.16
CA VAL A 165 -0.60 15.44 -7.01
C VAL A 165 -0.40 16.45 -5.90
N ILE A 166 -1.05 16.22 -4.76
CA ILE A 166 -1.03 17.10 -3.58
C ILE A 166 -0.66 16.24 -2.37
N THR A 167 0.19 16.74 -1.49
CA THR A 167 0.56 16.08 -0.24
C THR A 167 -0.45 16.41 0.86
N GLY A 168 -0.60 15.53 1.86
CA GLY A 168 -1.67 15.63 2.86
C GLY A 168 -1.66 16.95 3.61
N ASP A 169 -0.46 17.41 3.98
CA ASP A 169 -0.22 18.70 4.65
C ASP A 169 -0.72 19.90 3.84
N LYS A 170 -0.86 19.75 2.51
CA LYS A 170 -1.26 20.82 1.58
C LYS A 170 -2.69 20.73 1.10
N ILE A 171 -3.44 19.69 1.47
CA ILE A 171 -4.80 19.49 0.95
C ILE A 171 -5.72 20.63 1.36
N GLU A 172 -5.69 21.03 2.63
CA GLU A 172 -6.60 22.07 3.13
C GLU A 172 -6.38 23.40 2.43
N GLU A 173 -5.12 23.85 2.33
CA GLU A 173 -4.75 25.10 1.67
C GLU A 173 -4.99 25.09 0.16
N THR A 174 -4.80 23.95 -0.51
CA THR A 174 -4.83 23.89 -1.98
C THR A 174 -6.25 23.70 -2.52
N ILE A 175 -7.03 22.80 -1.91
CA ILE A 175 -8.38 22.46 -2.41
C ILE A 175 -9.43 22.36 -1.30
N GLY A 176 -9.04 22.17 -0.04
CA GLY A 176 -9.94 21.87 1.07
C GLY A 176 -10.29 20.38 1.16
N TRP A 177 -10.31 19.83 2.37
CA TRP A 177 -10.60 18.39 2.59
C TRP A 177 -11.99 17.96 2.06
N ASP A 178 -12.97 18.86 2.06
CA ASP A 178 -14.33 18.58 1.61
C ASP A 178 -14.49 18.60 0.08
N LYS A 179 -13.47 19.09 -0.65
CA LYS A 179 -13.49 19.20 -2.12
C LYS A 179 -12.63 18.15 -2.82
N ILE A 180 -12.10 17.17 -2.09
CA ILE A 180 -11.33 16.07 -2.71
C ILE A 180 -12.25 15.29 -3.65
N PRO A 181 -11.94 15.21 -4.96
CA PRO A 181 -12.80 14.51 -5.90
C PRO A 181 -12.85 13.00 -5.62
N VAL A 182 -14.03 12.40 -5.82
CA VAL A 182 -14.17 10.94 -5.90
C VAL A 182 -13.26 10.39 -6.99
N GLY A 183 -12.60 9.26 -6.72
CA GLY A 183 -11.58 8.69 -7.61
C GLY A 183 -10.16 9.18 -7.32
N THR A 184 -9.96 10.10 -6.38
CA THR A 184 -8.63 10.47 -5.89
C THR A 184 -7.94 9.25 -5.28
N VAL A 185 -6.72 8.96 -5.72
CA VAL A 185 -5.90 7.85 -5.21
C VAL A 185 -5.02 8.37 -4.09
N VAL A 186 -5.11 7.78 -2.91
CA VAL A 186 -4.28 8.10 -1.74
C VAL A 186 -3.14 7.09 -1.64
N LEU A 187 -1.92 7.57 -1.57
CA LEU A 187 -0.71 6.75 -1.45
C LEU A 187 0.03 7.21 -0.20
N LEU A 188 0.28 6.28 0.73
CA LEU A 188 0.91 6.62 2.00
C LEU A 188 2.43 6.55 1.87
N ASN A 189 3.13 7.37 2.66
CA ASN A 189 4.58 7.31 2.86
C ASN A 189 5.40 7.46 1.56
N GLN A 190 4.91 8.30 0.64
CA GLN A 190 5.64 8.62 -0.57
C GLN A 190 6.70 9.67 -0.27
N ASN A 191 7.93 9.44 -0.75
CA ASN A 191 8.91 10.51 -0.86
C ASN A 191 8.48 11.43 -2.01
N VAL A 192 8.11 12.68 -1.69
CA VAL A 192 7.51 13.64 -2.61
C VAL A 192 8.44 14.01 -3.77
N GLU A 193 9.75 14.14 -3.49
CA GLU A 193 10.78 14.39 -4.50
C GLU A 193 10.91 13.22 -5.48
N GLU A 194 10.89 11.99 -4.96
CA GLU A 194 10.91 10.80 -5.83
C GLU A 194 9.61 10.61 -6.62
N PHE A 195 8.47 10.97 -6.03
CA PHE A 195 7.15 10.80 -6.65
C PHE A 195 6.95 11.74 -7.84
N LYS A 196 7.43 12.99 -7.72
CA LYS A 196 7.38 14.00 -8.78
C LYS A 196 8.40 13.74 -9.89
N ASN A 197 9.57 13.19 -9.56
CA ASN A 197 10.71 13.10 -10.49
C ASN A 197 10.96 11.74 -11.14
N LYS A 198 10.42 10.62 -10.63
CA LYS A 198 10.56 9.31 -11.31
C LYS A 198 9.46 9.16 -12.35
N GLY A 199 9.85 9.01 -13.61
CA GLY A 199 8.97 8.78 -14.77
C GLY A 199 8.02 7.56 -14.63
N PRO A 200 7.53 7.01 -15.74
CA PRO A 200 6.50 5.95 -15.67
C PRO A 200 6.97 4.64 -15.01
N ILE A 201 8.28 4.44 -14.85
CA ILE A 201 8.88 3.26 -14.24
C ILE A 201 9.11 3.56 -12.76
N LYS A 202 8.48 2.78 -11.88
CA LYS A 202 8.69 2.81 -10.43
C LYS A 202 9.60 1.65 -10.02
N ILE A 203 10.26 1.74 -8.87
CA ILE A 203 11.18 0.72 -8.38
C ILE A 203 10.73 0.31 -6.99
N ILE A 204 10.61 -1.00 -6.78
CA ILE A 204 10.38 -1.57 -5.46
C ILE A 204 11.73 -1.59 -4.73
N THR A 205 11.76 -1.01 -3.53
CA THR A 205 12.92 -0.99 -2.64
C THR A 205 12.60 -1.79 -1.38
N GLU A 206 13.57 -1.92 -0.48
CA GLU A 206 13.32 -2.53 0.85
C GLU A 206 12.31 -1.70 1.68
N ASP A 207 12.24 -0.40 1.40
CA ASP A 207 11.38 0.55 2.09
C ASP A 207 10.01 0.75 1.43
N ASN A 208 9.60 -0.08 0.48
CA ASN A 208 8.25 0.05 -0.09
C ASN A 208 7.67 -1.28 -0.57
N THR A 209 6.38 -1.27 -0.90
CA THR A 209 5.68 -2.44 -1.42
C THR A 209 5.00 -2.10 -2.74
N ALA A 210 4.67 -3.13 -3.52
CA ALA A 210 3.81 -2.99 -4.69
C ALA A 210 2.51 -2.24 -4.36
N TRP A 211 1.93 -2.50 -3.19
CA TRP A 211 0.75 -1.79 -2.69
C TRP A 211 1.02 -0.33 -2.35
N SER A 212 2.10 0.02 -1.66
CA SER A 212 2.36 1.43 -1.31
C SER A 212 2.64 2.29 -2.54
N ILE A 213 3.17 1.72 -3.62
CA ILE A 213 3.40 2.45 -4.87
C ILE A 213 2.14 2.48 -5.77
N ALA A 214 1.43 1.36 -5.93
CA ALA A 214 0.34 1.24 -6.92
C ALA A 214 -1.07 1.25 -6.33
N GLY A 215 -1.21 1.14 -5.01
CA GLY A 215 -2.49 0.95 -4.34
C GLY A 215 -3.23 -0.27 -4.86
N GLU A 216 -4.55 -0.15 -5.04
CA GLU A 216 -5.40 -1.19 -5.63
C GLU A 216 -4.93 -1.70 -7.00
N LYS A 217 -4.13 -0.92 -7.73
CA LYS A 217 -3.67 -1.31 -9.07
C LYS A 217 -2.51 -2.29 -9.02
N PHE A 218 -1.91 -2.57 -7.87
CA PHE A 218 -0.74 -3.44 -7.76
C PHE A 218 -0.98 -4.81 -8.45
N ASN A 219 -2.11 -5.46 -8.19
CA ASN A 219 -2.45 -6.76 -8.75
C ASN A 219 -3.27 -6.71 -10.04
N ASN A 220 -3.35 -5.55 -10.70
CA ASN A 220 -4.13 -5.40 -11.94
C ASN A 220 -3.41 -6.05 -13.14
N SER A 221 -4.15 -6.48 -14.16
CA SER A 221 -3.59 -6.99 -15.43
C SER A 221 -2.85 -5.91 -16.24
N THR A 222 -3.08 -4.64 -15.91
CA THR A 222 -2.43 -3.46 -16.49
C THR A 222 -1.21 -2.97 -15.70
N THR A 223 -0.81 -3.72 -14.67
CA THR A 223 0.42 -3.47 -13.91
C THR A 223 1.44 -4.54 -14.26
N PHE A 224 2.65 -4.12 -14.63
CA PHE A 224 3.73 -5.02 -15.01
C PHE A 224 4.90 -4.90 -14.03
N TYR A 225 5.48 -6.04 -13.71
CA TYR A 225 6.64 -6.19 -12.84
C TYR A 225 7.78 -6.77 -13.66
N PHE A 226 8.92 -6.11 -13.62
CA PHE A 226 10.17 -6.53 -14.27
C PHE A 226 11.15 -6.86 -13.16
N PHE A 227 11.33 -8.16 -12.94
CA PHE A 227 12.12 -8.69 -11.84
C PHE A 227 13.62 -8.58 -12.16
N PRO A 228 14.50 -8.53 -11.14
CA PRO A 228 15.95 -8.53 -11.32
C PRO A 228 16.48 -9.73 -12.11
N ASP A 229 15.81 -10.88 -12.04
CA ASP A 229 16.11 -12.09 -12.84
C ASP A 229 15.77 -11.96 -14.34
N GLY A 230 15.27 -10.80 -14.76
CA GLY A 230 14.86 -10.50 -16.13
C GLY A 230 13.43 -10.96 -16.47
N SER A 231 12.76 -11.69 -15.58
CA SER A 231 11.39 -12.14 -15.79
C SER A 231 10.39 -10.98 -15.74
N ILE A 232 9.31 -11.11 -16.52
CA ILE A 232 8.26 -10.10 -16.60
C ILE A 232 6.93 -10.75 -16.24
N ARG A 233 6.25 -10.22 -15.23
CA ARG A 233 4.92 -10.72 -14.82
C ARG A 233 3.90 -9.59 -14.83
N ARG A 234 2.67 -9.93 -15.18
CA ARG A 234 1.51 -9.06 -14.95
C ARG A 234 1.08 -9.19 -13.49
N GLY A 235 0.58 -8.11 -12.91
CA GLY A 235 0.13 -8.11 -11.52
C GLY A 235 -0.86 -9.23 -11.25
N ASN A 236 -1.90 -9.36 -12.08
CA ASN A 236 -2.91 -10.41 -11.90
C ASN A 236 -2.42 -11.87 -12.09
N LYS A 237 -1.13 -12.07 -12.40
CA LYS A 237 -0.49 -13.40 -12.52
C LYS A 237 0.49 -13.67 -11.38
N ILE A 238 0.78 -12.71 -10.52
CA ILE A 238 1.59 -12.89 -9.31
C ILE A 238 0.68 -13.48 -8.23
N LYS A 239 1.02 -14.68 -7.76
CA LYS A 239 0.33 -15.36 -6.67
C LYS A 239 0.94 -15.00 -5.32
N ASP A 240 2.27 -14.99 -5.27
CA ASP A 240 3.02 -14.61 -4.09
C ASP A 240 3.47 -13.16 -4.21
N TRP A 241 2.73 -12.29 -3.53
CA TRP A 241 3.04 -10.86 -3.45
C TRP A 241 4.07 -10.54 -2.38
N ASP A 242 4.43 -11.55 -1.58
CA ASP A 242 5.24 -11.39 -0.39
C ASP A 242 6.74 -11.39 -0.71
N ASP A 243 7.13 -11.94 -1.85
CA ASP A 243 8.52 -12.17 -2.25
C ASP A 243 8.90 -11.38 -3.50
N ILE A 244 8.33 -10.19 -3.71
CA ILE A 244 8.80 -9.31 -4.78
C ILE A 244 10.14 -8.71 -4.36
N PRO A 245 11.26 -9.04 -5.03
CA PRO A 245 12.58 -8.60 -4.60
C PRO A 245 12.76 -7.10 -4.83
N ALA A 246 13.55 -6.47 -3.95
CA ALA A 246 14.04 -5.12 -4.16
C ALA A 246 14.76 -5.01 -5.52
N GLY A 247 14.66 -3.86 -6.16
CA GLY A 247 15.10 -3.63 -7.54
C GLY A 247 14.08 -4.02 -8.61
N THR A 248 12.97 -4.67 -8.25
CA THR A 248 11.88 -4.94 -9.20
C THR A 248 11.32 -3.63 -9.74
N LYS A 249 11.37 -3.45 -11.06
CA LYS A 249 10.76 -2.29 -11.72
C LYS A 249 9.27 -2.55 -11.93
N MET A 250 8.44 -1.53 -11.73
CA MET A 250 6.99 -1.61 -11.84
C MET A 250 6.42 -0.55 -12.77
N LEU A 251 5.46 -0.94 -13.60
CA LEU A 251 4.80 -0.08 -14.57
C LEU A 251 3.28 -0.20 -14.42
N ILE A 252 2.62 0.90 -14.02
CA ILE A 252 1.20 0.91 -13.62
C ILE A 252 0.34 1.56 -14.71
N GLY A 253 -0.72 0.87 -15.17
CA GLY A 253 -1.69 1.42 -16.11
C GLY A 253 -1.24 1.38 -17.57
N TYR A 254 -0.57 0.29 -17.95
CA TYR A 254 -0.05 0.05 -19.29
C TYR A 254 -0.70 -1.18 -19.92
N VAL A 255 -0.57 -1.31 -21.23
CA VAL A 255 -0.97 -2.45 -22.05
C VAL A 255 0.23 -2.98 -22.85
N GLY A 256 0.18 -4.27 -23.21
CA GLY A 256 1.31 -5.01 -23.77
C GLY A 256 1.51 -6.34 -23.02
N PRO A 257 2.71 -6.94 -23.03
CA PRO A 257 3.85 -6.59 -23.88
C PRO A 257 3.53 -6.83 -25.36
N TYR A 258 3.88 -5.87 -26.22
CA TYR A 258 3.85 -6.05 -27.67
C TYR A 258 5.25 -6.43 -28.15
N ARG A 259 5.42 -7.62 -28.74
CA ARG A 259 6.71 -8.00 -29.33
C ARG A 259 6.98 -7.14 -30.55
N ILE A 260 8.18 -6.56 -30.61
CA ILE A 260 8.67 -5.81 -31.76
C ILE A 260 9.26 -6.81 -32.76
N THR A 261 8.87 -6.67 -34.02
CA THR A 261 9.36 -7.49 -35.15
C THR A 261 9.49 -6.59 -36.39
N PRO A 262 10.15 -7.03 -37.47
CA PRO A 262 10.22 -6.25 -38.71
C PRO A 262 8.83 -5.85 -39.26
N LYS A 263 7.81 -6.70 -39.08
CA LYS A 263 6.42 -6.42 -39.50
C LYS A 263 5.63 -5.58 -38.46
N ARG A 264 6.10 -5.53 -37.22
CA ARG A 264 5.42 -4.86 -36.10
C ARG A 264 6.40 -3.93 -35.40
N THR A 265 6.62 -2.78 -36.02
CA THR A 265 7.61 -1.79 -35.60
C THR A 265 7.09 -0.93 -34.43
N PRO A 266 7.99 -0.25 -33.70
CA PRO A 266 7.60 0.74 -32.71
C PRO A 266 6.67 1.83 -33.28
N PHE A 267 6.94 2.29 -34.50
CA PHE A 267 6.13 3.28 -35.19
C PHE A 267 4.73 2.75 -35.53
N SER A 268 4.60 1.52 -36.02
CA SER A 268 3.27 0.97 -36.34
C SER A 268 2.39 0.77 -35.11
N LEU A 269 2.98 0.65 -33.91
CA LEU A 269 2.25 0.48 -32.66
C LEU A 269 1.94 1.78 -31.91
N ALA A 270 2.80 2.79 -32.02
CA ALA A 270 2.69 4.04 -31.23
C ALA A 270 2.62 5.32 -32.09
N GLY A 271 2.66 5.20 -33.41
CA GLY A 271 2.83 6.32 -34.35
C GLY A 271 4.09 7.13 -34.02
N PHE A 272 4.03 8.44 -34.29
CA PHE A 272 5.11 9.39 -33.97
C PHE A 272 5.50 9.45 -32.48
N LYS A 273 4.68 8.88 -31.58
CA LYS A 273 4.96 8.88 -30.15
C LYS A 273 5.87 7.76 -29.69
N TYR A 274 6.35 6.88 -30.58
CA TYR A 274 7.21 5.75 -30.20
C TYR A 274 8.46 6.17 -29.41
N LYS A 275 9.01 7.36 -29.66
CA LYS A 275 10.14 7.95 -28.90
C LYS A 275 9.74 8.71 -27.63
N HIS A 276 8.45 8.77 -27.29
CA HIS A 276 7.99 9.60 -26.17
C HIS A 276 8.32 8.95 -24.82
N LYS A 277 8.63 9.75 -23.79
CA LYS A 277 8.95 9.31 -22.40
C LYS A 277 7.89 8.48 -21.66
N LYS A 278 6.73 8.28 -22.28
CA LYS A 278 5.62 7.47 -21.76
C LYS A 278 5.45 6.17 -22.53
N VAL A 279 6.20 5.95 -23.61
CA VAL A 279 6.30 4.65 -24.28
C VAL A 279 7.45 3.91 -23.63
N ILE A 280 7.24 2.65 -23.29
CA ILE A 280 8.22 1.86 -22.52
C ILE A 280 8.67 0.67 -23.34
N TYR A 281 9.98 0.44 -23.34
CA TYR A 281 10.62 -0.69 -23.99
C TYR A 281 11.28 -1.56 -22.93
N TYR A 282 11.11 -2.87 -23.07
CA TYR A 282 11.99 -3.84 -22.44
C TYR A 282 12.92 -4.37 -23.52
N LEU A 283 14.21 -4.05 -23.38
CA LEU A 283 15.29 -4.49 -24.23
C LEU A 283 15.99 -5.66 -23.54
N PRO A 284 16.02 -6.86 -24.15
CA PRO A 284 16.81 -7.97 -23.62
C PRO A 284 18.26 -7.56 -23.33
N GLY A 285 18.78 -7.92 -22.15
CA GLY A 285 20.12 -7.54 -21.67
C GLY A 285 20.25 -6.13 -21.09
N ASP A 286 19.41 -5.18 -21.53
CA ASP A 286 19.53 -3.75 -21.19
C ASP A 286 18.36 -3.25 -20.29
N GLY A 287 17.38 -4.13 -20.05
CA GLY A 287 16.24 -3.92 -19.16
C GLY A 287 15.19 -2.94 -19.69
N VAL A 288 14.48 -2.31 -18.77
CA VAL A 288 13.37 -1.39 -19.09
C VAL A 288 13.88 0.03 -19.30
N LYS A 289 13.51 0.64 -20.43
CA LYS A 289 13.84 2.02 -20.81
C LYS A 289 12.61 2.78 -21.30
N THR A 290 12.64 4.11 -21.18
CA THR A 290 11.64 4.98 -21.81
C THR A 290 11.98 5.24 -23.27
N GLY A 291 10.99 5.58 -24.10
CA GLY A 291 11.20 5.75 -25.54
C GLY A 291 12.23 6.82 -25.91
N ASN A 292 12.40 7.87 -25.09
CA ASN A 292 13.42 8.90 -25.32
C ASN A 292 14.81 8.47 -24.85
N ASP A 293 14.93 7.39 -24.08
CA ASP A 293 16.21 6.84 -23.62
C ASP A 293 16.73 5.72 -24.55
N VAL A 294 15.95 5.31 -25.54
CA VAL A 294 16.36 4.31 -26.55
C VAL A 294 17.19 5.02 -27.61
N LYS A 295 18.49 4.68 -27.67
CA LYS A 295 19.47 5.33 -28.55
C LYS A 295 19.24 5.04 -30.04
N ASN A 296 18.95 3.79 -30.39
CA ASN A 296 18.84 3.36 -31.78
C ASN A 296 17.62 2.43 -31.98
N PHE A 297 16.62 2.92 -32.72
CA PHE A 297 15.41 2.17 -33.04
C PHE A 297 15.55 1.29 -34.29
N SER A 298 16.57 1.52 -35.11
CA SER A 298 16.83 0.74 -36.33
C SER A 298 17.49 -0.60 -36.00
N ASN A 299 18.11 -0.74 -34.82
CA ASN A 299 18.79 -1.95 -34.38
C ASN A 299 18.35 -2.36 -32.96
N LEU A 300 17.06 -2.66 -32.79
CA LEU A 300 16.54 -3.15 -31.52
C LEU A 300 16.85 -4.64 -31.33
N PRO A 301 17.30 -5.08 -30.14
CA PRO A 301 17.58 -6.50 -29.89
C PRO A 301 16.36 -7.39 -30.14
N ALA A 302 16.60 -8.59 -30.68
CA ALA A 302 15.57 -9.61 -30.85
C ALA A 302 14.91 -9.94 -29.50
N GLY A 303 13.57 -9.99 -29.47
CA GLY A 303 12.82 -10.17 -28.23
C GLY A 303 12.44 -8.88 -27.49
N THR A 304 12.75 -7.71 -28.06
CA THR A 304 12.27 -6.41 -27.57
C THR A 304 10.75 -6.39 -27.43
N LYS A 305 10.28 -5.91 -26.27
CA LYS A 305 8.86 -5.76 -25.96
C LYS A 305 8.54 -4.29 -25.72
N MET A 306 7.40 -3.83 -26.21
CA MET A 306 6.90 -2.47 -26.02
C MET A 306 5.62 -2.46 -25.19
N PHE A 307 5.47 -1.43 -24.36
CA PHE A 307 4.32 -1.19 -23.50
C PHE A 307 3.80 0.22 -23.73
N LEU A 308 2.47 0.35 -23.79
CA LEU A 308 1.80 1.62 -24.05
C LEU A 308 0.90 1.98 -22.87
N PRO A 309 0.84 3.26 -22.45
CA PRO A 309 -0.10 3.69 -21.43
C PRO A 309 -1.52 3.56 -21.99
N ILE A 310 -2.46 3.11 -21.16
CA ILE A 310 -3.86 2.85 -21.57
C ILE A 310 -4.47 4.06 -22.31
N ARG A 311 -4.16 5.28 -21.86
CA ARG A 311 -4.65 6.52 -22.47
C ARG A 311 -4.15 6.79 -23.89
N LEU A 312 -2.99 6.24 -24.31
CA LEU A 312 -2.49 6.39 -25.69
C LEU A 312 -3.25 5.49 -26.67
N ARG A 313 -3.69 4.30 -26.25
CA ARG A 313 -4.44 3.37 -27.13
C ARG A 313 -5.84 3.86 -27.47
N LEU A 314 -6.50 4.57 -26.54
CA LEU A 314 -7.86 5.11 -26.76
C LEU A 314 -7.92 6.17 -27.88
N ARG A 315 -6.79 6.77 -28.26
CA ARG A 315 -6.73 7.70 -29.41
C ARG A 315 -6.39 7.03 -30.73
N SER A 316 -5.84 5.82 -30.72
CA SER A 316 -5.46 5.07 -31.93
C SER A 316 -6.57 4.15 -32.45
N ALA A 317 -7.70 4.05 -31.75
CA ALA A 317 -8.88 3.27 -32.15
C ALA A 317 -9.98 4.14 -32.81
N LYS A 318 -9.69 5.42 -33.06
CA LYS A 318 -10.51 6.34 -33.87
C LYS A 318 -9.65 6.86 -35.01
N LEU A 319 -9.34 6.01 -35.98
CA LEU A 319 -8.91 6.37 -37.33
C LEU A 319 -9.45 5.28 -38.26
#